data_AF-A0A8T6QK13-F1
#
_entry.id   AF-A0A8T6QK13-F1
#
_cell.length_a   1.000
_cell.length_b   1.000
_cell.length_c   1.000
_cell.angle_alpha   90.00
_cell.angle_beta   90.00
_cell.angle_gamma   90.00
#
_symmetry.space_group_name_H-M   'P 1'
#
loop_
_entity.id
_entity.type
_entity.pdbx_description
1 polymer ?
#
loop_
_entity_poly.entity_id
_entity_poly.type
_entity_poly.pdbx_seq_one_letter_code
_entity_poly.pdbx_strand_id
1 'polypeptide(L)' 'MNKASNIITIKGQPAAVTFEADINAFRGKFLNVNGYCDFVDTSIEALYREGESALDEWMADCEEDGIVPFR' A
#
# COMPACT_ATOMS: atom_id res chain seq x y z
N MET A 1 -11.63 1.26 20.53
CA MET A 1 -12.32 0.56 19.41
C MET A 1 -11.26 -0.21 18.64
N ASN A 2 -11.28 -1.54 18.69
CA ASN A 2 -10.45 -2.36 17.82
C ASN A 2 -11.00 -2.18 16.40
N LYS A 3 -10.32 -1.40 15.55
CA LYS A 3 -10.64 -1.30 14.13
C LYS A 3 -10.51 -2.72 13.57
N ALA A 4 -11.61 -3.31 13.10
CA ALA A 4 -11.50 -4.49 12.26
C ALA A 4 -10.57 -4.12 11.10
N SER A 5 -9.43 -4.79 11.03
CA SER A 5 -8.37 -4.45 10.08
C SER A 5 -8.66 -5.15 8.76
N ASN A 6 -9.06 -4.40 7.74
CA ASN A 6 -9.09 -4.89 6.37
C ASN A 6 -7.63 -4.90 5.88
N ILE A 7 -6.97 -6.05 5.96
CA ILE A 7 -5.59 -6.23 5.50
C ILE A 7 -5.61 -7.09 4.25
N ILE A 8 -4.91 -6.63 3.21
CA ILE A 8 -4.61 -7.39 2.01
C ILE A 8 -3.11 -7.67 1.95
N THR A 9 -2.73 -8.68 1.15
CA THR A 9 -1.33 -8.99 0.87
C THR A 9 -1.05 -8.73 -0.59
N ILE A 10 -0.02 -7.93 -0.88
CA ILE A 10 0.44 -7.61 -2.23
C ILE A 10 1.94 -7.92 -2.29
N LYS A 11 2.36 -8.79 -3.23
CA LYS A 11 3.76 -9.27 -3.35
C LYS A 11 4.37 -9.74 -2.01
N GLY A 12 3.56 -10.38 -1.17
CA GLY A 12 3.98 -10.86 0.15
C GLY A 12 4.00 -9.80 1.25
N GLN A 13 3.71 -8.53 0.95
CA GLN A 13 3.70 -7.44 1.92
C GLN A 13 2.28 -7.08 2.38
N PRO A 14 2.06 -6.89 3.70
CA PRO A 14 0.74 -6.55 4.21
C PRO A 14 0.42 -5.07 4.00
N ALA A 15 -0.79 -4.78 3.52
CA ALA A 15 -1.32 -3.43 3.39
C ALA A 15 -2.69 -3.30 4.07
N ALA A 16 -2.88 -2.24 4.85
CA ALA A 16 -4.19 -1.90 5.40
C ALA A 16 -5.02 -1.14 4.36
N VAL A 17 -6.30 -1.48 4.25
CA VAL A 17 -7.25 -0.84 3.34
C VAL A 17 -8.29 -0.05 4.11
N THR A 18 -8.51 1.19 3.69
CA THR A 18 -9.55 2.08 4.21
C THR A 18 -10.37 2.68 3.07
N PHE A 19 -11.68 2.78 3.24
CA PHE A 19 -12.52 3.55 2.32
C PHE A 19 -12.52 5.03 2.71
N GLU A 20 -12.25 5.90 1.74
CA GLU A 20 -12.23 7.36 1.86
C GLU A 20 -13.47 7.95 1.18
N ALA A 21 -14.47 8.30 1.98
CA ALA A 21 -15.77 8.77 1.49
C ALA A 21 -15.66 10.07 0.67
N ASP A 22 -14.73 10.97 1.01
CA ASP A 22 -14.55 12.26 0.35
C ASP A 22 -14.15 12.14 -1.12
N ILE A 23 -13.48 11.04 -1.48
CA ILE A 23 -13.03 10.75 -2.85
C ILE A 23 -13.69 9.49 -3.44
N ASN A 24 -14.61 8.87 -2.71
CA ASN A 24 -15.28 7.62 -3.08
C ASN A 24 -14.30 6.53 -3.57
N ALA A 25 -13.21 6.33 -2.85
CA ALA A 25 -12.14 5.40 -3.22
C ALA A 25 -11.63 4.61 -2.01
N PHE A 26 -10.91 3.52 -2.28
CA PHE A 26 -10.15 2.77 -1.29
C PHE A 26 -8.70 3.27 -1.30
N ARG A 27 -8.14 3.53 -0.13
CA ARG A 27 -6.71 3.72 0.08
C ARG A 27 -6.11 2.46 0.69
N GLY A 28 -5.10 1.90 0.04
CA GLY A 28 -4.20 0.91 0.61
C GLY A 28 -2.95 1.57 1.15
N LYS A 29 -2.43 1.09 2.28
CA LYS A 29 -1.15 1.56 2.86
C LYS A 29 -0.33 0.37 3.35
N PHE A 30 0.88 0.20 2.83
CA PHE A 30 1.79 -0.85 3.29
C PHE A 30 2.20 -0.62 4.75
N LEU A 31 2.16 -1.69 5.54
CA LEU A 31 2.37 -1.62 6.98
C LEU A 31 3.85 -1.71 7.39
N ASN A 32 4.67 -2.37 6.57
CA ASN A 32 6.04 -2.76 6.93
C ASN A 32 7.11 -2.05 6.08
N VAL A 33 6.76 -1.03 5.31
CA VAL A 33 7.76 -0.25 4.57
C VAL A 33 8.55 0.66 5.51
N ASN A 34 9.83 0.86 5.19
CA ASN A 34 10.70 1.81 5.87
C ASN A 34 10.48 3.25 5.34
N GLY A 35 9.24 3.72 5.43
CA GLY A 35 8.84 5.00 4.87
C GLY A 35 7.34 5.10 4.71
N TYR A 36 6.90 5.64 3.59
CA TYR A 36 5.50 5.83 3.26
C TYR A 36 5.24 5.33 1.83
N CYS A 37 4.41 4.30 1.71
CA CYS A 37 3.97 3.75 0.44
C CYS A 37 2.47 3.45 0.57
N ASP A 38 1.67 4.24 -0.15
CA ASP A 38 0.22 4.09 -0.24
C ASP A 38 -0.23 4.11 -1.71
N PHE A 39 -1.47 3.70 -1.92
CA PHE A 39 -2.08 3.55 -3.24
C PHE A 39 -3.58 3.76 -3.11
N VAL A 40 -4.23 4.24 -4.17
CA VAL A 40 -5.65 4.59 -4.14
C VAL A 40 -6.33 4.13 -5.42
N ASP A 41 -7.47 3.45 -5.30
CA ASP A 41 -8.33 3.14 -6.45
C ASP A 41 -9.80 2.98 -6.04
N THR A 42 -10.70 2.98 -7.03
CA THR A 42 -12.15 2.89 -6.88
C THR A 42 -12.70 1.46 -6.94
N SER A 43 -11.86 0.46 -7.24
CA SER A 43 -12.24 -0.95 -7.25
C SER A 43 -11.18 -1.83 -6.59
N ILE A 44 -11.58 -2.98 -6.06
CA ILE A 44 -10.65 -3.92 -5.41
C ILE A 44 -9.60 -4.43 -6.40
N GLU A 45 -9.99 -4.79 -7.62
CA GLU A 45 -9.07 -5.32 -8.63
C GLU A 45 -7.99 -4.29 -9.02
N ALA A 46 -8.41 -3.04 -9.24
CA ALA A 46 -7.48 -1.97 -9.59
C ALA A 46 -6.62 -1.54 -8.38
N LEU A 47 -7.16 -1.61 -7.16
CA LEU A 47 -6.41 -1.40 -5.93
C LEU A 47 -5.23 -2.39 -5.79
N TYR A 48 -5.41 -3.66 -6.17
CA TYR A 48 -4.29 -4.62 -6.20
C TYR A 48 -3.22 -4.24 -7.21
N ARG A 49 -3.62 -3.85 -8.44
CA ARG A 49 -2.67 -3.42 -9.48
C ARG A 49 -1.90 -2.18 -9.04
N GLU A 50 -2.59 -1.17 -8.54
CA GLU A 50 -1.98 0.08 -8.08
C GLU A 50 -1.03 -0.19 -6.91
N GLY A 51 -1.40 -1.08 -5.98
CA GLY A 51 -0.51 -1.48 -4.90
C GLY A 51 0.72 -2.26 -5.36
N GLU A 52 0.62 -3.06 -6.43
CA GLU A 52 1.79 -3.72 -7.03
C GLU A 52 2.76 -2.72 -7.66
N SER A 53 2.23 -1.70 -8.34
CA SER A 53 3.01 -0.61 -8.95
C SER A 53 3.66 0.28 -7.89
N ALA A 54 2.90 0.75 -6.90
CA ALA A 54 3.42 1.58 -5.81
C ALA A 54 4.53 0.88 -5.02
N LEU A 55 4.43 -0.45 -4.83
CA LEU A 55 5.47 -1.22 -4.15
C LEU A 55 6.74 -1.37 -5.01
N ASP A 56 6.61 -1.54 -6.32
CA ASP A 56 7.78 -1.61 -7.23
C ASP A 56 8.52 -0.28 -7.27
N GLU A 57 7.80 0.83 -7.38
CA GLU A 57 8.37 2.18 -7.34
C GLU A 57 9.09 2.42 -6.00
N TRP A 58 8.44 2.09 -4.88
CA TRP A 58 9.07 2.20 -3.55
C TRP A 58 10.36 1.39 -3.43
N MET A 59 10.39 0.17 -3.95
CA MET A 59 11.60 -0.67 -3.91
C MET A 59 12.71 -0.13 -4.81
N ALA A 60 12.36 0.41 -5.98
CA ALA A 60 13.33 1.04 -6.90
C ALA A 60 13.95 2.29 -6.28
N ASP A 61 13.14 3.18 -5.70
CA ASP A 61 13.61 4.38 -5.01
C ASP A 61 14.53 4.01 -3.83
N CYS A 62 14.16 2.98 -3.05
CA CYS A 62 15.00 2.49 -1.97
C CYS A 62 16.35 1.96 -2.46
N GLU A 63 16.38 1.26 -3.60
CA GLU A 63 17.62 0.77 -4.20
C GLU A 63 18.51 1.93 -4.66
N GLU A 64 17.94 2.95 -5.31
CA GLU A 64 18.66 4.15 -5.76
C GLU A 64 19.29 4.90 -4.58
N ASP A 65 18.54 5.05 -3.48
CA ASP A 65 18.97 5.79 -2.29
C ASP A 65 19.81 4.94 -1.29
N GLY A 66 19.99 3.64 -1.54
CA GLY A 66 20.68 2.74 -0.61
C GLY A 66 19.93 2.51 0.71
N ILE A 67 18.60 2.63 0.69
CA ILE A 67 17.70 2.45 1.82
C ILE A 67 17.19 1.01 1.86
N VAL A 68 17.07 0.43 3.05
CA VAL A 68 16.38 -0.86 3.21
C VAL A 68 14.86 -0.62 3.10
N PRO A 69 14.13 -1.26 2.16
CA PRO A 69 12.75 -0.90 1.84
C PRO A 69 11.72 -1.31 2.90
N PHE A 70 12.05 -2.26 3.78
CA PHE A 70 11.16 -2.82 4.78
C PHE A 70 11.77 -2.76 6.19
N ARG A 71 10.91 -2.79 7.21
CA ARG A 71 11.28 -2.81 8.64
C ARG A 71 11.41 -4.21 9.20
#